data_AF-A0A8I1WRH6-F1
#
_entry.id   AF-A0A8I1WRH6-F1
#
_cell.length_a   1.000
_cell.length_b   1.000
_cell.length_c   1.000
_cell.angle_alpha   90.00
_cell.angle_beta   90.00
_cell.angle_gamma   90.00
#
_symmetry.space_group_name_H-M   'P 1'
#
loop_
_entity.id
_entity.type
_entity.pdbx_description
1 polymer ?
#
loop_
_entity_poly.entity_id
_entity_poly.type
_entity_poly.pdbx_seq_one_letter_code
_entity_poly.pdbx_strand_id
1 'polypeptide(L)'
;MYNLLTAFVTAGVAAFIAIYNTDFIPVVTLGGTVLGSALLGFCSALLVFVLRKTARSRLLRCALEVVGCSCIIVSIAHFLPGWQLRFGLGSAIFLLLLCVLMAAINEFTLNETK
;
A
#
# COMPACT_ATOMS: atom_id res chain seq x y z
N MET A 1 -14.02 -16.93 -6.67
CA MET A 1 -13.68 -15.68 -7.41
C MET A 1 -12.56 -15.01 -6.66
N TYR A 2 -11.48 -14.62 -7.34
CA TYR A 2 -10.40 -13.84 -6.73
C TYR A 2 -11.02 -12.60 -6.08
N ASN A 3 -11.00 -12.51 -4.74
CA ASN A 3 -11.53 -11.36 -4.03
C ASN A 3 -10.50 -10.22 -4.05
N LEU A 4 -10.04 -9.90 -5.26
CA LEU A 4 -9.18 -8.76 -5.59
C LEU A 4 -9.82 -7.46 -5.10
N LEU A 5 -11.16 -7.41 -5.15
CA LEU A 5 -11.97 -6.36 -4.52
C LEU A 5 -11.81 -6.32 -2.99
N THR A 6 -11.81 -7.47 -2.31
CA THR A 6 -11.60 -7.54 -0.86
C THR A 6 -10.18 -7.18 -0.49
N ALA A 7 -9.18 -7.65 -1.24
CA ALA A 7 -7.78 -7.25 -1.03
C ALA A 7 -7.62 -5.73 -1.21
N PHE A 8 -8.20 -5.17 -2.28
CA PHE A 8 -8.26 -3.73 -2.53
C PHE A 8 -8.90 -2.96 -1.37
N VAL A 9 -10.10 -3.34 -0.94
CA VAL A 9 -10.84 -2.63 0.12
C VAL A 9 -10.12 -2.75 1.46
N THR A 10 -9.68 -3.95 1.85
CA THR A 10 -9.00 -4.17 3.14
C THR A 10 -7.67 -3.44 3.19
N ALA A 11 -6.88 -3.48 2.11
CA ALA A 11 -5.62 -2.76 2.00
C ALA A 11 -5.84 -1.24 1.99
N GLY A 12 -6.85 -0.76 1.27
CA GLY A 12 -7.21 0.66 1.22
C GLY A 12 -7.71 1.21 2.57
N VAL A 13 -8.52 0.44 3.31
CA VAL A 13 -9.00 0.82 4.65
C VAL A 13 -7.87 0.77 5.67
N ALA A 14 -7.01 -0.26 5.64
CA ALA A 14 -5.85 -0.36 6.53
C ALA A 14 -4.88 0.81 6.29
N ALA A 15 -4.59 1.13 5.03
CA ALA A 15 -3.79 2.29 4.66
C ALA A 15 -4.44 3.61 5.11
N PHE A 16 -5.76 3.75 4.96
CA PHE A 16 -6.49 4.93 5.43
C PHE A 16 -6.36 5.10 6.95
N ILE A 17 -6.63 4.06 7.73
CA ILE A 17 -6.56 4.11 9.20
C ILE A 17 -5.15 4.45 9.66
N ALA A 18 -4.14 3.83 9.05
CA ALA A 18 -2.74 4.08 9.37
C ALA A 18 -2.34 5.52 9.05
N ILE A 19 -2.66 6.02 7.85
CA ILE A 19 -2.34 7.39 7.44
C ILE A 19 -3.11 8.41 8.28
N TYR A 20 -4.40 8.16 8.54
CA TYR A 20 -5.25 9.06 9.32
C TYR A 20 -4.84 9.19 10.80
N ASN A 21 -4.36 8.10 11.41
CA ASN A 21 -3.88 8.11 12.80
C ASN A 21 -2.45 8.64 12.95
N THR A 22 -1.70 8.82 11.85
CA THR A 22 -0.30 9.25 11.94
C THR A 22 -0.05 10.58 11.25
N ASP A 23 0.61 11.49 11.97
CA ASP A 23 1.02 12.79 11.42
C ASP A 23 2.23 12.72 10.45
N PHE A 24 2.63 11.51 10.02
CA PHE A 24 3.78 11.31 9.13
C PHE A 24 3.49 11.73 7.69
N ILE A 25 2.23 11.61 7.24
CA ILE A 25 1.75 12.08 5.95
C ILE A 25 0.66 13.10 6.24
N PRO A 26 1.01 14.36 6.53
CA PRO A 26 0.04 15.44 6.64
C PRO A 26 -0.70 15.58 5.31
N VAL A 27 -2.02 15.41 5.38
CA VAL A 27 -2.93 15.63 4.28
C VAL A 27 -3.93 16.68 4.69
N VAL A 28 -4.04 17.73 3.90
CA VAL A 28 -4.84 18.91 4.24
C VAL A 28 -6.36 18.64 4.18
N THR A 29 -6.78 17.53 3.56
CA THR A 29 -8.19 17.18 3.37
C THR A 29 -8.47 15.69 3.61
N LEU A 30 -9.58 15.40 4.28
CA LEU A 30 -10.05 14.03 4.50
C LEU A 30 -10.36 13.30 3.17
N GLY A 31 -10.81 14.05 2.16
CA GLY A 31 -10.98 13.55 0.79
C GLY A 31 -9.66 13.11 0.13
N GLY A 32 -8.58 13.87 0.33
CA GLY A 32 -7.25 13.52 -0.16
C GLY A 32 -6.67 12.26 0.49
N THR A 33 -6.95 12.04 1.79
CA THR A 33 -6.54 10.80 2.47
C THR A 33 -7.27 9.58 1.93
N VAL A 34 -8.59 9.69 1.70
CA VAL A 34 -9.40 8.58 1.18
C VAL A 34 -9.01 8.26 -0.27
N LEU A 35 -8.77 9.28 -1.10
CA LEU A 35 -8.37 9.07 -2.48
C LEU A 35 -6.97 8.43 -2.56
N GLY A 36 -6.01 8.93 -1.77
CA GLY A 36 -4.66 8.40 -1.70
C GLY A 36 -4.61 6.96 -1.16
N SER A 37 -5.41 6.64 -0.14
CA SER A 37 -5.49 5.28 0.41
C SER A 37 -6.18 4.31 -0.55
N ALA A 38 -7.21 4.75 -1.28
CA ALA A 38 -7.83 3.96 -2.34
C ALA A 38 -6.84 3.69 -3.47
N LEU A 39 -6.13 4.70 -3.96
CA LEU A 39 -5.07 4.54 -4.97
C LEU A 39 -3.98 3.56 -4.50
N LEU A 40 -3.55 3.65 -3.23
CA LEU A 40 -2.60 2.71 -2.63
C LEU A 40 -3.12 1.27 -2.63
N GLY A 41 -4.35 1.07 -2.16
CA GLY A 41 -5.00 -0.24 -2.16
C GLY A 41 -5.06 -0.82 -3.57
N PHE A 42 -5.47 -0.01 -4.55
CA PHE A 42 -5.65 -0.43 -5.95
C PHE A 42 -4.32 -0.82 -6.59
N CYS A 43 -3.32 0.06 -6.50
CA CYS A 43 -2.01 -0.19 -7.05
C CYS A 43 -1.33 -1.38 -6.36
N SER A 44 -1.48 -1.56 -5.04
CA SER A 44 -0.90 -2.72 -4.35
C SER A 44 -1.52 -4.03 -4.83
N ALA A 45 -2.84 -4.10 -4.97
CA ALA A 45 -3.54 -5.30 -5.41
C ALA A 45 -3.19 -5.66 -6.87
N LEU A 46 -3.07 -4.65 -7.74
CA LEU A 46 -2.58 -4.81 -9.11
C LEU A 46 -1.14 -5.32 -9.15
N LEU A 47 -0.27 -4.78 -8.28
CA LEU A 47 1.13 -5.14 -8.21
C LEU A 47 1.30 -6.60 -7.76
N VAL A 48 0.54 -7.04 -6.75
CA VAL A 48 0.51 -8.45 -6.33
C VAL A 48 -0.04 -9.36 -7.42
N PHE A 49 -1.09 -8.93 -8.14
CA PHE A 49 -1.64 -9.69 -9.26
C PHE A 49 -0.60 -9.91 -10.38
N VAL A 50 0.14 -8.85 -10.74
CA VAL A 50 1.22 -8.93 -11.74
C VAL A 50 2.38 -9.79 -11.23
N LEU A 51 2.82 -9.62 -9.99
CA LEU A 51 3.93 -10.38 -9.41
C LEU A 51 3.60 -11.87 -9.24
N ARG A 52 2.34 -12.20 -8.98
CA ARG A 52 1.86 -13.60 -8.98
C ARG A 52 1.96 -14.23 -10.36
N LYS A 53 1.77 -13.46 -11.43
CA LYS A 53 1.87 -13.93 -12.81
C LYS A 53 3.32 -14.06 -13.29
N THR A 54 4.22 -13.19 -12.81
CA THR A 54 5.59 -13.07 -13.35
C THR A 54 6.65 -13.78 -12.51
N ALA A 55 6.61 -13.69 -11.17
CA ALA A 55 7.68 -14.20 -10.33
C ALA A 55 7.31 -15.57 -9.74
N ARG A 56 8.21 -16.56 -9.77
CA ARG A 56 7.98 -17.89 -9.16
C ARG A 56 8.43 -18.00 -7.70
N SER A 57 9.36 -17.13 -7.27
CA SER A 57 9.95 -17.15 -5.93
C SER A 57 9.18 -16.25 -4.95
N ARG A 58 8.81 -16.78 -3.79
CA ARG A 58 8.06 -16.08 -2.73
C ARG A 58 8.84 -14.91 -2.13
N LEU A 59 10.14 -15.09 -1.89
CA LEU A 59 11.01 -14.04 -1.37
C LEU A 59 11.15 -12.86 -2.35
N LEU A 60 11.28 -13.18 -3.65
CA LEU A 60 11.40 -12.16 -4.69
C LEU A 60 10.09 -11.37 -4.82
N ARG A 61 8.94 -12.03 -4.71
CA ARG A 61 7.61 -11.38 -4.70
C ARG A 61 7.50 -10.39 -3.55
N CYS A 62 7.77 -10.80 -2.31
CA CYS A 62 7.69 -9.87 -1.16
C CYS A 62 8.63 -8.68 -1.31
N ALA A 63 9.86 -8.89 -1.79
CA ALA A 63 10.81 -7.79 -2.00
C ALA A 63 10.30 -6.81 -3.07
N LEU A 64 9.79 -7.32 -4.20
CA LEU A 64 9.19 -6.51 -5.26
C LEU A 64 7.90 -5.81 -4.81
N GLU A 65 7.09 -6.42 -3.94
CA GLU A 65 5.90 -5.81 -3.36
C GLU A 65 6.25 -4.62 -2.47
N VAL A 66 7.27 -4.75 -1.62
CA VAL A 66 7.73 -3.67 -0.73
C VAL A 66 8.30 -2.52 -1.56
N VAL A 67 9.16 -2.81 -2.54
CA VAL A 67 9.72 -1.79 -3.44
C VAL A 67 8.61 -1.13 -4.25
N GLY A 68 7.68 -1.92 -4.78
CA GLY A 68 6.52 -1.44 -5.52
C GLY A 68 5.63 -0.52 -4.71
N CYS A 69 5.25 -0.94 -3.49
CA CYS A 69 4.44 -0.13 -2.59
C CYS A 69 5.15 1.17 -2.20
N SER A 70 6.46 1.14 -1.93
CA SER A 70 7.22 2.36 -1.64
C SER A 70 7.21 3.35 -2.82
N CYS A 71 7.37 2.85 -4.05
CA CYS A 71 7.30 3.66 -5.27
C CYS A 71 5.90 4.26 -5.48
N ILE A 72 4.85 3.48 -5.23
CA ILE A 72 3.46 3.94 -5.31
C ILE A 72 3.20 5.05 -4.29
N ILE A 73 3.66 4.90 -3.04
CA ILE A 73 3.48 5.93 -1.99
C ILE A 73 4.17 7.23 -2.38
N VAL A 74 5.41 7.16 -2.87
CA VAL A 74 6.16 8.35 -3.33
C VAL A 74 5.47 8.99 -4.53
N SER A 75 4.97 8.18 -5.47
CA SER A 75 4.23 8.68 -6.64
C SER A 75 2.94 9.38 -6.23
N ILE A 76 2.15 8.79 -5.33
CA ILE A 76 0.91 9.39 -4.82
C ILE A 76 1.23 10.70 -4.11
N ALA A 77 2.29 10.76 -3.31
CA ALA A 77 2.72 11.99 -2.67
C ALA A 77 3.13 13.09 -3.67
N HIS A 78 3.72 12.70 -4.80
CA HIS A 78 4.11 13.63 -5.84
C HIS A 78 2.91 14.11 -6.69
N PHE A 79 1.93 13.24 -6.94
CA PHE A 79 0.77 13.54 -7.79
C PHE A 79 -0.41 14.16 -7.03
N LEU A 80 -0.59 13.88 -5.74
CA LEU A 80 -1.68 14.47 -4.95
C LEU A 80 -1.24 15.80 -4.32
N PRO A 81 -1.82 16.93 -4.74
CA PRO A 81 -1.55 18.21 -4.11
C PRO A 81 -2.02 18.17 -2.65
N GLY A 82 -1.11 18.46 -1.72
CA GLY A 82 -1.39 18.47 -0.29
C GLY A 82 -0.98 17.20 0.46
N TRP A 83 -0.41 16.19 -0.19
CA TRP A 83 0.38 15.15 0.47
C TRP A 83 1.81 15.65 0.65
N GLN A 84 2.25 15.85 1.89
CA GLN A 84 3.67 16.09 2.16
C GLN A 84 4.28 14.90 2.90
N LEU A 85 5.30 14.27 2.32
CA LEU A 85 6.10 13.31 3.08
C LEU A 85 7.02 14.07 4.02
N ARG A 86 6.81 13.93 5.33
CA ARG A 86 7.84 14.31 6.29
C ARG A 86 8.95 13.28 6.21
N PHE A 87 10.11 13.66 5.68
CA PHE A 87 11.28 12.78 5.65
C PHE A 87 11.94 12.73 7.02
N GLY A 88 11.94 11.55 7.64
CA GLY A 88 12.56 11.28 8.93
C GLY A 88 12.70 9.78 9.17
N LEU A 89 13.55 9.38 10.12
CA LEU A 89 13.73 7.96 10.46
C LEU A 89 12.39 7.31 10.86
N GLY A 90 11.56 8.01 11.64
CA GLY A 90 10.24 7.52 12.05
C GLY A 90 9.28 7.31 10.88
N SER A 91 9.26 8.21 9.89
CA SER A 91 8.40 8.07 8.72
C SER A 91 8.88 6.98 7.77
N ALA A 92 10.20 6.79 7.63
CA ALA A 92 10.77 5.70 6.85
C ALA A 92 10.42 4.32 7.44
N ILE A 93 10.52 4.19 8.78
CA ILE A 93 10.14 2.97 9.50
C ILE A 93 8.63 2.73 9.37
N PHE A 94 7.81 3.77 9.51
CA PHE A 94 6.37 3.69 9.33
C PHE A 94 5.98 3.26 7.91
N LEU A 95 6.61 3.84 6.89
CA LEU A 95 6.42 3.47 5.48
C LEU A 95 6.78 2.01 5.22
N LEU A 96 7.90 1.54 5.78
CA LEU A 96 8.30 0.13 5.68
C LEU A 96 7.27 -0.78 6.33
N LEU A 97 6.81 -0.45 7.53
CA LEU A 97 5.75 -1.18 8.24
C LEU A 97 4.45 -1.19 7.43
N LEU A 98 4.06 -0.06 6.84
CA LEU A 98 2.88 0.05 6.00
C LEU A 98 3.01 -0.85 4.76
N CYS A 99 4.15 -0.82 4.07
CA CYS A 99 4.42 -1.68 2.92
C CYS A 99 4.36 -3.17 3.29
N VAL A 100 4.95 -3.56 4.42
CA VAL A 100 4.91 -4.94 4.92
C VAL A 100 3.49 -5.35 5.29
N LEU A 101 2.73 -4.48 5.94
CA LEU A 101 1.32 -4.73 6.28
C LEU A 101 0.48 -4.93 5.03
N MET A 102 0.65 -4.08 4.01
CA MET A 102 -0.05 -4.18 2.73
C MET A 102 0.31 -5.47 1.99
N ALA A 103 1.61 -5.83 1.95
CA ALA A 103 2.06 -7.10 1.39
C ALA A 103 1.45 -8.29 2.15
N ALA A 104 1.43 -8.25 3.49
CA ALA A 104 0.83 -9.30 4.31
C ALA A 104 -0.69 -9.42 4.06
N ILE A 105 -1.45 -8.32 4.04
CA ILE A 105 -2.89 -8.33 3.76
C ILE A 105 -3.16 -8.92 2.38
N ASN A 106 -2.39 -8.51 1.37
CA ASN A 106 -2.53 -9.03 0.02
C ASN A 106 -2.16 -10.52 -0.05
N GLU A 107 -1.11 -10.94 0.66
CA GLU A 107 -0.74 -12.34 0.74
C GLU A 107 -1.84 -13.16 1.42
N PHE A 108 -2.31 -12.79 2.61
CA PHE A 108 -3.40 -13.48 3.33
C PHE A 108 -4.67 -13.58 2.48
N THR A 109 -5.16 -12.44 1.98
CA THR A 109 -6.44 -12.38 1.25
C THR A 109 -6.40 -13.18 -0.05
N LEU A 110 -5.21 -13.31 -0.66
CA LEU A 110 -5.04 -14.06 -1.90
C LEU A 110 -4.46 -15.47 -1.68
N ASN A 111 -4.10 -15.86 -0.45
CA ASN A 111 -3.52 -17.18 -0.12
C ASN A 111 -4.55 -18.13 0.52
N GLU A 112 -5.73 -17.66 0.92
CA GLU A 112 -6.89 -18.49 1.34
C GLU A 112 -7.48 -19.39 0.23
N THR A 113 -6.76 -19.59 -0.88
CA THR A 113 -7.16 -20.45 -2.00
C THR A 113 -6.15 -21.56 -2.23
N LYS A 114 -5.69 -22.20 -1.16
CA LYS A 114 -5.00 -23.49 -1.26
C LYS A 114 -5.59 -24.51 -0.30
#